data_AF-A0A914P5D2-F1
#
_entry.id   AF-A0A914P5D2-F1
#
_cell.length_a   1.000
_cell.length_b   1.000
_cell.length_c   1.000
_cell.angle_alpha   90.00
_cell.angle_beta   90.00
_cell.angle_gamma   90.00
#
_symmetry.space_group_name_H-M   'P 1'
#
loop_
_entity.id
_entity.type
_entity.pdbx_description
1 polymer ?
#
loop_
_entity_poly.entity_id
_entity_poly.type
_entity_poly.pdbx_seq_one_letter_code
_entity_poly.pdbx_strand_id
1 'polypeptide(L)'
;MYEDVRKWINPLYIAQQEQKAIKRLFATKSELKLDNFLTDEMYKQALSELESANFDKKGPVNSRSIWRLDESSLPENSAIAQLLRLVRSEAMTLLITQWTGLHLYDLKSLEEETTSSTKPSQKEDDNDDGPPTKKSKCTVDVEAPPAQKSKPSESLGEKKKKDVKVVSFINKMSHGCYSLCDDQMAADAENNGFCFDFLIFFMEKEVWEKLGGGYYSYIAVNDPNEASILQ
;
A
#
# COMPACT_ATOMS: atom_id res chain seq x y z
N MET A 1 16.28 -5.20 2.61
CA MET A 1 14.95 -4.67 2.25
C MET A 1 15.03 -3.66 1.11
N TYR A 2 15.73 -2.53 1.22
CA TYR A 2 15.91 -1.63 0.06
C TYR A 2 16.72 -2.26 -1.10
N GLU A 3 17.73 -3.06 -0.78
CA GLU A 3 18.46 -3.86 -1.79
C GLU A 3 17.57 -4.89 -2.49
N ASP A 4 16.58 -5.46 -1.79
CA ASP A 4 15.63 -6.40 -2.40
C ASP A 4 14.74 -5.69 -3.43
N VAL A 5 14.29 -4.46 -3.14
CA VAL A 5 13.54 -3.64 -4.09
C VAL A 5 14.36 -3.35 -5.34
N ARG A 6 15.63 -2.96 -5.20
CA ARG A 6 16.51 -2.69 -6.35
C ARG A 6 16.83 -3.92 -7.18
N LYS A 7 16.92 -5.09 -6.54
CA LYS A 7 17.16 -6.37 -7.20
C LYS A 7 15.96 -6.82 -8.02
N TRP A 8 14.75 -6.68 -7.47
CA TRP A 8 13.53 -7.21 -8.06
C TRP A 8 12.81 -6.24 -8.98
N ILE A 9 12.77 -4.95 -8.64
CA ILE A 9 11.95 -3.96 -9.33
C ILE A 9 12.77 -3.26 -10.40
N ASN A 10 12.17 -3.09 -11.58
CA ASN A 10 12.79 -2.36 -12.67
C ASN A 10 13.17 -0.93 -12.22
N PRO A 11 14.45 -0.52 -12.37
CA PRO A 11 14.93 0.79 -11.94
C PRO A 11 14.13 1.98 -12.49
N LEU A 12 13.47 1.82 -13.64
CA LEU A 12 12.59 2.82 -14.23
C LEU A 12 11.47 3.24 -13.25
N TYR A 13 10.91 2.30 -12.49
CA TYR A 13 9.81 2.57 -11.54
C TYR A 13 10.27 3.09 -10.18
N ILE A 14 11.58 3.06 -9.92
CA ILE A 14 12.22 3.61 -8.72
C ILE A 14 12.62 5.08 -8.95
N ALA A 15 12.85 5.48 -10.21
CA ALA A 15 13.25 6.83 -10.55
C ALA A 15 12.15 7.86 -10.17
N GLN A 16 12.54 8.94 -9.49
CA GLN A 16 11.60 9.92 -8.93
C GLN A 16 10.72 10.59 -10.02
N GLN A 17 11.24 10.77 -11.23
CA GLN A 17 10.49 11.36 -12.33
C GLN A 17 9.32 10.45 -12.77
N GLU A 18 9.58 9.16 -12.93
CA GLU A 18 8.56 8.18 -13.31
C GLU A 18 7.53 7.97 -12.21
N GLN A 19 7.97 7.93 -10.94
CA GLN A 19 7.05 7.86 -9.81
C GLN A 19 6.01 9.00 -9.82
N LYS A 20 6.43 10.23 -10.17
CA LYS A 20 5.51 11.38 -10.30
C LYS A 20 4.52 11.19 -11.45
N ALA A 21 4.95 10.63 -12.58
CA ALA A 21 4.08 10.35 -13.72
C ALA A 21 3.05 9.28 -13.37
N ILE A 22 3.50 8.17 -12.77
CA ILE A 22 2.66 7.07 -12.28
C ILE A 22 1.63 7.57 -11.27
N LYS A 23 2.05 8.42 -10.32
CA LYS A 23 1.13 9.01 -9.34
C LYS A 23 0.03 9.85 -9.96
N ARG A 24 0.34 10.62 -11.00
CA ARG A 24 -0.68 11.40 -11.74
C ARG A 24 -1.64 10.50 -12.50
N LEU A 25 -1.12 9.43 -13.11
CA LEU A 25 -1.93 8.46 -13.83
C LEU A 25 -2.90 7.75 -12.90
N PHE A 26 -2.42 7.24 -11.76
CA PHE A 26 -3.27 6.59 -10.76
C PHE A 26 -4.30 7.55 -10.17
N ALA A 27 -3.93 8.79 -9.84
CA ALA A 27 -4.88 9.78 -9.34
C ALA A 27 -6.02 10.09 -10.32
N THR A 28 -5.80 9.86 -11.62
CA THR A 28 -6.80 10.10 -12.67
C THR A 28 -7.69 8.87 -12.92
N LYS A 29 -7.08 7.67 -12.96
CA LYS A 29 -7.77 6.44 -13.39
C LYS A 29 -8.13 5.50 -12.26
N SER A 30 -7.51 5.66 -11.08
CA SER A 30 -7.56 4.70 -9.96
C SER A 30 -7.08 3.28 -10.33
N GLU A 31 -6.36 3.14 -11.44
CA GLU A 31 -5.75 1.91 -11.92
C GLU A 31 -4.35 2.20 -12.52
N LEU A 32 -3.48 1.19 -12.47
CA LEU A 32 -2.15 1.23 -13.08
C LEU A 32 -1.85 -0.12 -13.74
N LYS A 33 -1.25 -0.04 -14.93
CA LYS A 33 -0.63 -1.17 -15.61
C LYS A 33 0.84 -0.81 -15.86
N LEU A 34 1.75 -1.61 -15.30
CA LEU A 34 3.19 -1.43 -15.41
C LEU A 34 3.80 -2.65 -16.10
N ASP A 35 4.31 -2.45 -17.32
CA ASP A 35 4.95 -3.51 -18.09
C ASP A 35 6.41 -3.68 -17.62
N ASN A 36 6.96 -4.89 -17.72
CA ASN A 36 8.34 -5.20 -17.30
C ASN A 36 8.64 -4.70 -15.87
N PHE A 37 7.69 -4.94 -14.96
CA PHE A 37 7.74 -4.48 -13.58
C PHE A 37 8.91 -5.11 -12.80
N LEU A 38 9.08 -6.41 -12.97
CA LEU A 38 10.21 -7.15 -12.40
C LEU A 38 11.40 -7.11 -13.34
N THR A 39 12.60 -7.23 -12.78
CA THR A 39 13.82 -7.45 -13.57
C THR A 39 13.76 -8.80 -14.29
N ASP A 40 14.25 -8.86 -15.52
CA ASP A 40 14.19 -10.07 -16.36
C ASP A 40 14.82 -11.30 -15.68
N GLU A 41 15.92 -11.09 -14.95
CA GLU A 41 16.64 -12.14 -14.23
C GLU A 41 15.75 -12.77 -13.15
N MET A 42 15.17 -11.92 -12.29
CA MET A 42 14.31 -12.38 -11.19
C MET A 42 12.98 -12.92 -11.70
N TYR A 43 12.44 -12.34 -12.77
CA TYR A 43 11.23 -12.84 -13.43
C TYR A 43 11.42 -14.27 -13.93
N LYS A 44 12.50 -14.54 -14.67
CA LYS A 44 12.81 -15.87 -15.21
C LYS A 44 13.08 -16.89 -14.10
N GLN A 45 13.79 -16.48 -13.06
CA GLN A 45 14.05 -17.36 -11.91
C GLN A 45 12.75 -17.73 -11.18
N ALA A 46 11.89 -16.73 -10.91
CA ALA A 46 10.58 -16.96 -10.31
C ALA A 46 9.72 -17.88 -11.19
N LEU A 47 9.69 -17.66 -12.50
CA LEU A 47 8.92 -18.48 -13.43
C LEU A 47 9.37 -19.96 -13.38
N SER A 48 10.67 -20.21 -13.43
CA SER A 48 11.22 -21.58 -13.36
C SER A 48 10.89 -22.27 -12.04
N GLU A 49 10.94 -21.55 -10.91
CA GLU A 49 10.57 -22.12 -9.62
C GLU A 49 9.07 -22.43 -9.54
N LEU A 50 8.20 -21.57 -10.11
CA LEU A 50 6.75 -21.77 -10.15
C LEU A 50 6.33 -23.01 -10.94
N GLU A 51 7.09 -23.42 -11.94
CA GLU A 51 6.82 -24.65 -12.71
C GLU A 51 6.93 -25.90 -11.84
N SER A 52 7.91 -25.92 -10.92
CA SER A 52 8.20 -27.04 -10.03
C SER A 52 7.45 -26.99 -8.69
N ALA A 53 6.74 -25.90 -8.41
CA ALA A 53 6.14 -25.66 -7.12
C ALA A 53 4.82 -26.42 -6.90
N ASN A 54 4.48 -26.65 -5.63
CA ASN A 54 3.27 -27.37 -5.25
C ASN A 54 2.07 -26.44 -5.12
N PHE A 55 0.95 -26.82 -5.72
CA PHE A 55 -0.29 -26.06 -5.67
C PHE A 55 -1.46 -26.92 -5.18
N ASP A 56 -2.26 -26.35 -4.29
CA ASP A 56 -3.51 -26.93 -3.82
C ASP A 56 -4.70 -26.32 -4.53
N LYS A 57 -5.66 -27.14 -4.91
CA LYS A 57 -6.94 -26.66 -5.42
C LYS A 57 -7.76 -26.04 -4.28
N LYS A 58 -8.10 -24.75 -4.40
CA LYS A 58 -8.95 -24.03 -3.46
C LYS A 58 -10.38 -23.95 -3.99
N GLY A 59 -11.33 -24.19 -3.09
CA GLY A 59 -12.77 -24.10 -3.32
C GLY A 59 -13.45 -23.14 -2.33
N PRO A 60 -14.76 -23.27 -2.09
CA PRO A 60 -15.69 -24.26 -2.68
C PRO A 60 -16.06 -23.93 -4.14
N VAL A 61 -16.49 -24.94 -4.92
CA VAL A 61 -16.74 -24.85 -6.38
C VAL A 61 -17.78 -23.78 -6.75
N ASN A 62 -18.75 -23.53 -5.89
CA ASN A 62 -19.76 -22.49 -6.09
C ASN A 62 -19.24 -21.05 -5.92
N SER A 63 -17.99 -20.88 -5.49
CA SER A 63 -17.34 -19.57 -5.31
C SER A 63 -16.06 -19.46 -6.12
N ARG A 64 -15.19 -20.48 -6.07
CA ARG A 64 -13.92 -20.50 -6.80
C ARG A 64 -13.44 -21.91 -7.12
N SER A 65 -12.65 -22.00 -8.18
CA SER A 65 -11.84 -23.16 -8.52
C SER A 65 -10.50 -22.63 -9.00
N ILE A 66 -9.53 -22.51 -8.09
CA ILE A 66 -8.20 -21.97 -8.40
C ILE A 66 -7.12 -22.81 -7.73
N TRP A 67 -5.97 -22.92 -8.36
CA TRP A 67 -4.79 -23.53 -7.73
C TRP A 67 -4.04 -22.47 -6.95
N ARG A 68 -3.76 -22.69 -5.67
CA ARG A 68 -3.00 -21.77 -4.83
C ARG A 68 -1.71 -22.44 -4.37
N LEU A 69 -0.61 -21.70 -4.47
CA LEU A 69 0.70 -22.13 -4.04
C LEU A 69 0.69 -22.48 -2.54
N ASP A 70 1.27 -23.62 -2.19
CA ASP A 70 1.53 -23.97 -0.80
C ASP A 70 2.86 -23.35 -0.35
N GLU A 71 2.76 -22.22 0.36
CA GLU A 71 3.91 -21.49 0.90
C GLU A 71 4.76 -22.33 1.87
N SER A 72 4.18 -23.32 2.54
CA SER A 72 4.90 -24.15 3.52
C SER A 72 5.86 -25.15 2.87
N SER A 73 5.63 -25.48 1.60
CA SER A 73 6.47 -26.37 0.81
C SER A 73 7.67 -25.68 0.16
N LEU A 74 7.73 -24.34 0.22
CA LEU A 74 8.76 -23.57 -0.45
C LEU A 74 10.08 -23.55 0.34
N PRO A 75 11.24 -23.68 -0.33
CA PRO A 75 12.53 -23.40 0.29
C PRO A 75 12.62 -21.94 0.74
N GLU A 76 13.21 -21.68 1.92
CA GLU A 76 13.37 -20.33 2.47
C GLU A 76 14.16 -19.38 1.55
N ASN A 77 15.08 -19.93 0.76
CA ASN A 77 15.92 -19.18 -0.18
C ASN A 77 15.35 -19.12 -1.60
N SER A 78 14.15 -19.64 -1.83
CA SER A 78 13.50 -19.57 -3.15
C SER A 78 13.27 -18.12 -3.59
N ALA A 79 13.36 -17.86 -4.90
CA ALA A 79 12.98 -16.57 -5.47
C ALA A 79 11.51 -16.26 -5.16
N ILE A 80 10.64 -17.26 -5.12
CA ILE A 80 9.22 -17.05 -4.80
C ILE A 80 9.00 -16.64 -3.35
N ALA A 81 9.67 -17.27 -2.38
CA ALA A 81 9.62 -16.81 -0.99
C ALA A 81 10.19 -15.40 -0.83
N GLN A 82 11.27 -15.07 -1.55
CA GLN A 82 11.83 -13.71 -1.58
C GLN A 82 10.84 -12.68 -2.16
N LEU A 83 10.14 -13.01 -3.24
CA LEU A 83 9.13 -12.14 -3.84
C LEU A 83 7.94 -11.92 -2.90
N LEU A 84 7.42 -12.99 -2.28
CA LEU A 84 6.35 -12.88 -1.29
C LEU A 84 6.76 -12.00 -0.11
N ARG A 85 8.00 -12.16 0.38
CA ARG A 85 8.58 -11.32 1.42
C ARG A 85 8.73 -9.87 0.96
N LEU A 86 9.13 -9.63 -0.29
CA LEU A 86 9.24 -8.29 -0.87
C LEU A 86 7.87 -7.60 -0.92
N VAL A 87 6.84 -8.27 -1.43
CA VAL A 87 5.48 -7.69 -1.53
C VAL A 87 4.91 -7.39 -0.15
N ARG A 88 5.24 -8.19 0.87
CA ARG A 88 4.86 -7.97 2.28
C ARG A 88 5.76 -6.97 3.01
N SER A 89 6.84 -6.52 2.37
CA SER A 89 7.83 -5.66 3.03
C SER A 89 7.39 -4.21 3.10
N GLU A 90 7.87 -3.53 4.15
CA GLU A 90 7.69 -2.11 4.37
C GLU A 90 8.16 -1.24 3.19
N ALA A 91 9.28 -1.62 2.57
CA ALA A 91 9.85 -0.91 1.43
C ALA A 91 8.94 -0.95 0.20
N MET A 92 8.24 -2.06 -0.03
CA MET A 92 7.24 -2.15 -1.10
C MET A 92 6.00 -1.33 -0.77
N THR A 93 5.49 -1.40 0.47
CA THR A 93 4.34 -0.60 0.90
C THR A 93 4.60 0.91 0.76
N LEU A 94 5.82 1.34 1.06
CA LEU A 94 6.31 2.70 0.82
C LEU A 94 6.29 3.06 -0.67
N LEU A 95 6.78 2.17 -1.53
CA LEU A 95 6.83 2.40 -2.96
C LEU A 95 5.42 2.48 -3.58
N ILE A 96 4.52 1.60 -3.17
CA ILE A 96 3.10 1.65 -3.55
C ILE A 96 2.44 2.94 -3.03
N THR A 97 2.75 3.35 -1.80
CA THR A 97 2.29 4.65 -1.24
C THR A 97 2.76 5.82 -2.11
N GLN A 98 3.99 5.79 -2.61
CA GLN A 98 4.52 6.82 -3.51
C GLN A 98 3.81 6.82 -4.87
N TRP A 99 3.55 5.65 -5.45
CA TRP A 99 2.86 5.52 -6.74
C TRP A 99 1.37 5.85 -6.68
N THR A 100 0.69 5.49 -5.61
CA THR A 100 -0.78 5.63 -5.51
C THR A 100 -1.18 6.91 -4.78
N GLY A 101 -0.30 7.44 -3.92
CA GLY A 101 -0.65 8.50 -2.97
C GLY A 101 -1.54 8.04 -1.82
N LEU A 102 -1.87 6.75 -1.73
CA LEU A 102 -2.62 6.18 -0.62
C LEU A 102 -1.72 6.07 0.60
N HIS A 103 -2.23 6.44 1.78
CA HIS A 103 -1.50 6.32 3.04
C HIS A 103 -1.47 4.86 3.54
N LEU A 104 -0.81 3.97 2.78
CA LEU A 104 -0.59 2.58 3.17
C LEU A 104 0.58 2.43 4.15
N TYR A 105 1.46 3.42 4.15
CA TYR A 105 2.58 3.53 5.06
C TYR A 105 2.62 4.91 5.71
N ASP A 106 3.01 4.98 6.98
CA ASP A 106 3.16 6.25 7.70
C ASP A 106 4.45 6.96 7.27
N LEU A 107 4.35 7.79 6.23
CA LEU A 107 5.49 8.60 5.77
C LEU A 107 5.91 9.66 6.81
N LYS A 108 5.03 10.06 7.73
CA LYS A 108 5.33 11.14 8.69
C LYS A 108 6.33 10.69 9.75
N SER A 109 6.29 9.42 10.17
CA SER A 109 7.27 8.89 11.11
C SER A 109 8.70 8.87 10.55
N LEU A 110 8.88 8.79 9.22
CA LEU A 110 10.21 8.82 8.59
C LEU A 110 10.83 10.23 8.54
N GLU A 111 10.00 11.27 8.42
CA GLU A 111 10.46 12.67 8.42
C GLU A 111 10.93 13.10 9.84
N GLU A 112 10.34 12.53 10.89
CA GLU A 112 10.74 12.74 12.28
C GLU A 112 12.04 11.99 12.62
N GLU A 113 12.28 10.79 12.05
CA GLU A 113 13.54 10.06 12.24
C GLU A 113 14.74 10.75 11.57
N THR A 114 14.53 11.33 10.38
CA THR A 114 15.60 12.01 9.61
C THR A 114 15.97 13.39 10.14
N THR A 115 15.11 14.02 10.95
CA THR A 115 15.39 15.31 11.59
C THR A 115 15.99 15.18 13.00
N SER A 116 16.12 13.95 13.52
CA SER A 116 16.61 13.68 14.88
C SER A 116 18.13 13.50 15.01
N SER A 117 18.89 13.59 13.92
CA SER A 117 20.33 13.29 13.90
C SER A 117 21.24 14.43 13.43
N THR A 118 20.95 15.68 13.83
CA THR A 118 22.00 16.72 13.99
C THR A 118 21.54 17.80 14.98
N LYS A 119 21.97 17.70 16.25
CA LYS A 119 22.15 18.87 17.12
C LYS A 119 23.58 18.87 17.64
N PRO A 120 24.41 19.90 17.37
CA PRO A 120 25.65 20.11 18.09
C PRO A 120 25.33 20.53 19.53
N SER A 121 25.97 19.86 20.48
CA SER A 121 26.05 20.29 21.87
C SER A 121 26.77 21.63 21.97
N GLN A 122 26.17 22.61 22.67
CA GLN A 122 26.88 23.52 23.57
C GLN A 122 25.88 24.14 24.57
N LYS A 123 26.31 24.14 25.84
CA LYS A 123 25.64 24.68 27.03
C LYS A 123 26.15 26.10 27.33
N GLU A 124 25.52 26.71 28.34
CA GLU A 124 25.84 27.94 29.12
C GLU A 124 24.90 29.11 28.76
N ASP A 125 23.84 29.38 29.55
CA ASP A 125 23.76 30.10 30.85
C ASP A 125 24.23 31.58 30.76
N ASP A 126 23.33 32.56 30.89
CA ASP A 126 23.03 33.27 32.15
C ASP A 126 22.29 34.62 31.91
N ASN A 127 21.59 35.07 32.96
CA ASN A 127 20.74 36.26 33.24
C ASN A 127 20.95 37.61 32.49
N ASP A 128 19.90 38.44 32.38
CA ASP A 128 19.77 39.77 33.05
C ASP A 128 18.55 40.63 32.57
N ASP A 129 18.23 41.63 33.41
CA ASP A 129 17.08 42.50 33.68
C ASP A 129 16.53 43.47 32.58
N GLY A 130 15.33 44.06 32.81
CA GLY A 130 14.48 44.86 31.87
C GLY A 130 14.94 46.30 31.48
N PRO A 131 14.07 47.31 31.15
CA PRO A 131 12.60 47.38 31.21
C PRO A 131 11.95 48.19 30.00
N PRO A 132 10.79 48.92 30.05
CA PRO A 132 9.71 48.81 29.04
C PRO A 132 9.32 50.11 28.27
N THR A 133 8.68 50.02 27.09
CA THR A 133 8.00 51.16 26.41
C THR A 133 6.72 50.67 25.66
N LYS A 134 5.51 50.97 26.16
CA LYS A 134 4.58 52.11 25.94
C LYS A 134 3.74 52.11 24.63
N LYS A 135 2.41 51.99 24.85
CA LYS A 135 1.24 52.52 24.10
C LYS A 135 0.83 51.73 22.83
N SER A 136 -0.41 51.27 22.67
CA SER A 136 -1.61 52.12 22.56
C SER A 136 -2.92 51.38 22.90
N LYS A 137 -3.90 52.19 23.27
CA LYS A 137 -5.18 51.94 23.95
C LYS A 137 -6.35 51.91 22.96
N CYS A 138 -7.33 51.04 23.19
CA CYS A 138 -8.77 51.34 23.00
C CYS A 138 -9.59 50.46 23.96
N THR A 139 -10.27 51.13 24.88
CA THR A 139 -11.16 50.62 25.92
C THR A 139 -12.60 50.96 25.54
N VAL A 140 -13.55 50.03 25.71
CA VAL A 140 -14.90 50.37 26.21
C VAL A 140 -15.34 49.27 27.17
N ASP A 141 -15.58 49.68 28.41
CA ASP A 141 -16.09 48.92 29.56
C ASP A 141 -17.58 48.64 29.43
N VAL A 142 -18.08 47.51 29.99
CA VAL A 142 -19.15 47.47 31.02
C VAL A 142 -19.05 46.16 31.84
N GLU A 143 -18.58 46.32 33.08
CA GLU A 143 -18.95 45.73 34.39
C GLU A 143 -19.56 44.30 34.55
N ALA A 144 -18.92 43.52 35.44
CA ALA A 144 -19.26 42.20 36.02
C ALA A 144 -20.09 42.37 37.34
N PRO A 145 -20.31 41.39 38.28
CA PRO A 145 -19.68 40.06 38.55
C PRO A 145 -20.67 38.99 39.14
N PRO A 146 -20.26 37.97 39.94
CA PRO A 146 -19.26 36.89 39.77
C PRO A 146 -19.82 35.46 40.00
N ALA A 147 -19.11 34.40 39.58
CA ALA A 147 -18.63 33.29 40.44
C ALA A 147 -18.20 32.01 39.69
N GLN A 148 -16.91 31.67 39.89
CA GLN A 148 -16.33 30.34 40.15
C GLN A 148 -16.07 29.30 39.02
N LYS A 149 -14.76 29.19 38.74
CA LYS A 149 -13.90 27.99 38.69
C LYS A 149 -13.95 27.03 37.48
N SER A 150 -12.76 26.93 36.87
CA SER A 150 -12.07 25.76 36.32
C SER A 150 -11.94 25.63 34.78
N LYS A 151 -10.69 25.68 34.32
CA LYS A 151 -10.11 25.02 33.13
C LYS A 151 -9.11 23.97 33.67
N PRO A 152 -8.52 23.04 32.89
CA PRO A 152 -8.77 22.64 31.50
C PRO A 152 -8.83 21.09 31.31
N SER A 153 -9.25 20.61 30.14
CA SER A 153 -8.42 19.68 29.33
C SER A 153 -9.10 19.34 28.00
N GLU A 154 -8.46 19.79 26.92
CA GLU A 154 -8.55 19.14 25.62
C GLU A 154 -8.02 17.71 25.78
N SER A 155 -8.87 16.71 25.56
CA SER A 155 -8.37 15.43 25.09
C SER A 155 -8.43 15.45 23.57
N LEU A 156 -7.29 15.78 22.97
CA LEU A 156 -6.94 15.35 21.63
C LEU A 156 -7.21 13.85 21.56
N GLY A 157 -8.33 13.47 20.97
CA GLY A 157 -8.66 12.07 20.73
C GLY A 157 -7.54 11.47 19.88
N GLU A 158 -6.78 10.55 20.49
CA GLU A 158 -5.89 9.65 19.78
C GLU A 158 -6.71 8.97 18.68
N LYS A 159 -6.55 9.45 17.44
CA LYS A 159 -7.07 8.76 16.26
C LYS A 159 -6.33 7.43 16.20
N LYS A 160 -7.00 6.35 16.63
CA LYS A 160 -6.51 4.98 16.49
C LYS A 160 -5.95 4.79 15.07
N LYS A 161 -4.64 4.53 14.99
CA LYS A 161 -3.91 4.24 13.75
C LYS A 161 -4.60 3.06 13.08
N LYS A 162 -5.11 3.24 11.85
CA LYS A 162 -5.63 2.11 11.07
C LYS A 162 -4.43 1.29 10.63
N ASP A 163 -4.32 0.08 11.17
CA ASP A 163 -3.28 -0.86 10.78
C ASP A 163 -3.55 -1.37 9.35
N VAL A 164 -2.56 -1.29 8.47
CA VAL A 164 -2.71 -1.67 7.06
C VAL A 164 -2.41 -3.16 6.96
N LYS A 165 -3.45 -3.94 6.65
CA LYS A 165 -3.32 -5.39 6.50
C LYS A 165 -2.91 -5.73 5.06
N VAL A 166 -1.75 -6.34 4.89
CA VAL A 166 -1.28 -6.88 3.61
C VAL A 166 -1.61 -8.37 3.53
N VAL A 167 -2.30 -8.79 2.48
CA VAL A 167 -2.57 -10.20 2.17
C VAL A 167 -2.03 -10.50 0.79
N SER A 168 -1.19 -11.53 0.66
CA SER A 168 -0.65 -11.96 -0.62
C SER A 168 -0.68 -13.48 -0.75
N PHE A 169 -0.89 -13.94 -1.97
CA PHE A 169 -0.91 -15.35 -2.35
C PHE A 169 -0.56 -15.45 -3.84
N ILE A 170 -0.07 -16.62 -4.25
CA ILE A 170 0.19 -16.92 -5.67
C ILE A 170 -0.83 -17.95 -6.12
N ASN A 171 -1.54 -17.63 -7.20
CA ASN A 171 -2.47 -18.55 -7.83
C ASN A 171 -1.94 -18.99 -9.19
N LYS A 172 -2.20 -20.25 -9.55
CA LYS A 172 -1.99 -20.79 -10.88
C LYS A 172 -3.34 -20.91 -11.58
N MET A 173 -3.47 -20.19 -12.70
CA MET A 173 -4.64 -20.24 -13.55
C MET A 173 -4.41 -21.25 -14.67
N SER A 174 -5.40 -22.11 -14.90
CA SER A 174 -5.42 -23.11 -15.97
C SER A 174 -6.85 -23.31 -16.45
N HIS A 175 -7.04 -24.08 -17.52
CA HIS A 175 -8.38 -24.35 -18.05
C HIS A 175 -9.34 -24.84 -16.95
N GLY A 176 -10.54 -24.24 -16.90
CA GLY A 176 -11.55 -24.52 -15.88
C GLY A 176 -11.34 -23.80 -14.54
N CYS A 177 -10.32 -22.96 -14.40
CA CYS A 177 -10.16 -22.10 -13.22
C CYS A 177 -11.04 -20.85 -13.30
N TYR A 178 -11.66 -20.48 -12.18
CA TYR A 178 -12.50 -19.28 -12.09
C TYR A 178 -12.64 -18.82 -10.63
N SER A 179 -13.05 -17.56 -10.46
CA SER A 179 -13.61 -17.03 -9.21
C SER A 179 -14.90 -16.28 -9.56
N LEU A 180 -15.92 -16.40 -8.72
CA LEU A 180 -17.20 -15.73 -8.89
C LEU A 180 -17.34 -14.62 -7.87
N CYS A 181 -17.97 -13.52 -8.26
CA CYS A 181 -18.48 -12.54 -7.30
C CYS A 181 -19.74 -13.13 -6.66
N ASP A 182 -19.64 -13.51 -5.40
CA ASP A 182 -20.75 -14.00 -4.59
C ASP A 182 -21.12 -12.97 -3.49
N ASP A 183 -22.25 -13.22 -2.82
CA ASP A 183 -22.77 -12.34 -1.78
C ASP A 183 -21.77 -12.19 -0.61
N GLN A 184 -20.95 -13.21 -0.35
CA GLN A 184 -19.93 -13.15 0.70
C GLN A 184 -18.81 -12.19 0.30
N MET A 185 -18.34 -12.24 -0.94
CA MET A 185 -17.32 -11.32 -1.46
C MET A 185 -17.81 -9.88 -1.45
N ALA A 186 -19.09 -9.65 -1.80
CA ALA A 186 -19.69 -8.32 -1.73
C ALA A 186 -19.77 -7.81 -0.28
N ALA A 187 -20.25 -8.63 0.66
CA ALA A 187 -20.31 -8.29 2.07
C ALA A 187 -18.91 -8.05 2.67
N ASP A 188 -17.92 -8.86 2.29
CA ASP A 188 -16.53 -8.69 2.72
C ASP A 188 -15.95 -7.37 2.18
N ALA A 189 -16.24 -7.00 0.93
CA ALA A 189 -15.81 -5.72 0.36
C ALA A 189 -16.41 -4.53 1.11
N GLU A 190 -17.71 -4.57 1.43
CA GLU A 190 -18.37 -3.54 2.24
C GLU A 190 -17.76 -3.41 3.65
N ASN A 191 -17.48 -4.55 4.29
CA ASN A 191 -16.90 -4.60 5.63
C ASN A 191 -15.44 -4.16 5.67
N ASN A 192 -14.65 -4.52 4.66
CA ASN A 192 -13.23 -4.18 4.56
C ASN A 192 -13.01 -2.71 4.15
N GLY A 193 -14.01 -2.08 3.52
CA GLY A 193 -13.93 -0.71 3.02
C GLY A 193 -13.03 -0.62 1.78
N PHE A 194 -12.08 0.29 1.79
CA PHE A 194 -11.17 0.49 0.65
C PHE A 194 -10.01 -0.51 0.68
N CYS A 195 -9.87 -1.29 -0.39
CA CYS A 195 -8.71 -2.14 -0.65
C CYS A 195 -7.88 -1.61 -1.83
N PHE A 196 -6.63 -2.06 -1.91
CA PHE A 196 -5.76 -1.85 -3.05
C PHE A 196 -5.29 -3.22 -3.54
N ASP A 197 -5.66 -3.57 -4.77
CA ASP A 197 -5.24 -4.82 -5.40
C ASP A 197 -3.94 -4.62 -6.15
N PHE A 198 -3.00 -5.55 -5.92
CA PHE A 198 -1.69 -5.56 -6.58
C PHE A 198 -1.47 -6.93 -7.23
N LEU A 199 -1.52 -6.95 -8.56
CA LEU A 199 -1.42 -8.17 -9.37
C LEU A 199 -0.10 -8.17 -10.14
N ILE A 200 0.67 -9.26 -10.01
CA ILE A 200 1.85 -9.54 -10.84
C ILE A 200 1.56 -10.79 -11.65
N PHE A 201 1.63 -10.68 -12.97
CA PHE A 201 1.37 -11.78 -13.89
C PHE A 201 2.68 -12.48 -14.28
N PHE A 202 2.74 -13.79 -14.02
CA PHE A 202 3.78 -14.69 -14.54
C PHE A 202 3.18 -15.53 -15.66
N MET A 203 3.73 -15.43 -16.86
CA MET A 203 3.24 -16.13 -18.04
C MET A 203 4.39 -16.88 -18.71
N GLU A 204 4.19 -18.18 -18.93
CA GLU A 204 5.13 -19.04 -19.67
C GLU A 204 5.08 -18.74 -21.18
N LYS A 205 3.88 -18.40 -21.69
CA LYS A 205 3.66 -18.01 -23.08
C LYS A 205 3.51 -16.51 -23.17
N GLU A 206 4.17 -15.91 -24.17
CA GLU A 206 4.05 -14.48 -24.47
C GLU A 206 2.63 -14.06 -24.87
N VAL A 207 1.79 -15.02 -25.31
CA VAL A 207 0.43 -14.76 -25.76
C VAL A 207 -0.57 -15.64 -25.02
N TRP A 208 -1.41 -15.00 -24.21
CA TRP A 208 -2.64 -15.59 -23.68
C TRP A 208 -3.79 -15.38 -24.67
N GLU A 209 -4.57 -16.43 -24.93
CA GLU A 209 -5.66 -16.35 -25.91
C GLU A 209 -6.80 -15.48 -25.36
N LYS A 210 -7.22 -14.46 -26.12
CA LYS A 210 -8.28 -13.51 -25.70
C LYS A 210 -9.61 -14.20 -25.36
N LEU A 211 -9.95 -15.28 -26.06
CA LEU A 211 -11.17 -16.05 -25.83
C LEU A 211 -11.01 -17.12 -24.74
N GLY A 212 -9.78 -17.34 -24.24
CA GLY A 212 -9.49 -18.34 -23.21
C GLY A 212 -9.93 -17.94 -21.79
N GLY A 213 -10.47 -16.73 -21.61
CA GLY A 213 -10.84 -16.19 -20.31
C GLY A 213 -9.61 -15.87 -19.45
N GLY A 214 -9.74 -15.97 -18.13
CA GLY A 214 -8.62 -15.78 -17.19
C GLY A 214 -8.24 -14.31 -16.91
N TYR A 215 -9.03 -13.36 -17.39
CA TYR A 215 -8.88 -11.95 -17.06
C TYR A 215 -9.51 -11.63 -15.70
N TYR A 216 -9.07 -10.52 -15.10
CA TYR A 216 -9.68 -9.97 -13.89
C TYR A 216 -10.66 -8.88 -14.29
N SER A 217 -11.88 -8.95 -13.75
CA SER A 217 -12.97 -8.01 -14.00
C SER A 217 -13.34 -7.32 -12.70
N TYR A 218 -13.37 -5.99 -12.71
CA TYR A 218 -13.90 -5.18 -11.62
C TYR A 218 -15.28 -4.66 -12.01
N ILE A 219 -16.26 -4.83 -11.13
CA ILE A 219 -17.66 -4.48 -11.40
C ILE A 219 -18.16 -3.62 -10.24
N ALA A 220 -18.81 -2.50 -10.54
CA ALA A 220 -19.42 -1.67 -9.51
C ALA A 220 -20.69 -2.33 -8.97
N VAL A 221 -20.94 -2.18 -7.67
CA VAL A 221 -22.13 -2.77 -7.04
C VAL A 221 -23.39 -2.20 -7.69
N ASN A 222 -24.28 -3.08 -8.15
CA ASN A 222 -25.52 -2.74 -8.88
C ASN A 222 -25.32 -2.05 -10.24
N ASP A 223 -24.11 -2.02 -10.80
CA ASP A 223 -23.87 -1.62 -12.18
C ASP A 223 -23.64 -2.88 -13.03
N PRO A 224 -24.48 -3.17 -14.03
CA PRO A 224 -24.23 -4.29 -14.94
C PRO A 224 -23.03 -4.06 -15.87
N ASN A 225 -22.48 -2.84 -15.91
CA ASN A 225 -21.32 -2.51 -16.73
C ASN A 225 -20.01 -2.79 -15.98
N GLU A 226 -19.06 -3.35 -16.72
CA GLU A 226 -17.72 -3.66 -16.24
C GLU A 226 -16.91 -2.36 -16.08
N ALA A 227 -16.28 -2.19 -14.91
CA ALA A 227 -15.52 -0.99 -14.57
C ALA A 227 -14.06 -1.06 -15.06
N SER A 228 -13.43 -2.24 -15.03
CA SER A 228 -12.07 -2.45 -15.54
C SER A 228 -11.78 -3.92 -15.84
N ILE A 229 -10.94 -4.16 -16.85
CA ILE A 229 -10.43 -5.48 -17.25
C ILE A 229 -8.91 -5.45 -17.19
N LEU A 230 -8.32 -6.40 -16.46
CA LEU A 230 -6.87 -6.62 -16.44
C LEU A 230 -6.52 -7.94 -17.14
N GLN A 231 -5.63 -7.82 -18.13
CA GLN A 231 -5.04 -8.89 -18.94
C GLN A 231 -3.53 -8.68 -19.05
#